data_AF-A0A8C6FYR0-F1
#
_entry.id   AF-A0A8C6FYR0-F1
#
_cell.length_a   1.000
_cell.length_b   1.000
_cell.length_c   1.000
_cell.angle_alpha   90.00
_cell.angle_beta   90.00
_cell.angle_gamma   90.00
#
_symmetry.space_group_name_H-M   'P 1'
#
loop_
_entity.id
_entity.type
_entity.pdbx_description
1 polymer ?
#
loop_
_entity_poly.entity_id
_entity_poly.type
_entity_poly.pdbx_seq_one_letter_code
_entity_poly.pdbx_strand_id
1 'polypeptide(L)'
;IEKMQKGFNSRMRSEAKRLKTFVAYNTFSSWTPQEMAEAGFYFTGTKSGIQCFCCSLILFGTSLQSPPMEHHKKFHPDCEFLLGKDTGNIAKYDIRVQNPEHTLRRDNKARYQEEKARLESFKNWPFYAQGTSPRELSAAGFVFTGKCDTVQCFSCGGCLGNWEDDDDPWKEHAKWFPKCEFLQSKKSLEEITQYIQSYEGFDNSNTDSSNIKSFKYWRPSSPVGAAALVKAGLFYTGKSDIVQCFSCRGYLHEWQEGDDPLEEHSLPMCLILTKKDESFFHSIALTAPFPSIQNSPNLQVFHLKCNSFLDFESLVTALASRKKLEEIKFSGQFFEANPFVILLPNFISLKILNLGLQYNPDKETAEKFAYALGSLNNLEELILPIGDGIHQMAKLIVQQCQHLQCLQVLQFFQTLDDGSVVEIAKVAINRGFQKLKHLNFSLNHKITEEGYRNFFQTLDNLPNLQELTVSRHFKECIKVQATTVKSLSQRVLRLPSLMKLNMLSWLLDAEDITLLTATIKKHPQSKHFTLSWKWILPFSPIIQEPIS
;
A
#
# COMPACT_ATOMS: atom_id res chain seq x y z
N ILE A 1 -23.68 -13.85 36.06
CA ILE A 1 -22.46 -13.00 36.16
C ILE A 1 -21.33 -13.82 35.59
N GLU A 2 -21.06 -13.69 34.28
CA GLU A 2 -19.89 -14.32 33.67
C GLU A 2 -18.64 -13.69 34.28
N LYS A 3 -17.76 -14.51 34.86
CA LYS A 3 -16.48 -14.05 35.41
C LYS A 3 -15.59 -13.68 34.22
N MET A 4 -15.37 -12.38 34.02
CA MET A 4 -14.42 -11.88 33.02
C MET A 4 -13.02 -12.40 33.34
N GLN A 5 -12.36 -12.99 32.34
CA GLN A 5 -11.01 -13.55 32.47
C GLN A 5 -10.04 -12.41 32.82
N LYS A 6 -9.36 -12.49 33.98
CA LYS A 6 -8.27 -11.59 34.36
C LYS A 6 -6.95 -12.21 33.90
N GLY A 7 -6.17 -11.48 33.11
CA GLY A 7 -4.83 -11.89 32.66
C GLY A 7 -4.68 -11.90 31.13
N PHE A 8 -3.51 -12.37 30.66
CA PHE A 8 -3.24 -12.54 29.23
C PHE A 8 -4.22 -13.54 28.59
N ASN A 9 -4.78 -13.20 27.44
CA ASN A 9 -5.71 -14.04 26.68
C ASN A 9 -5.04 -14.54 25.39
N SER A 10 -4.54 -15.78 25.40
CA SER A 10 -3.87 -16.42 24.26
C SER A 10 -4.77 -16.52 23.02
N ARG A 11 -6.07 -16.75 23.20
CA ARG A 11 -7.04 -16.89 22.10
C ARG A 11 -7.29 -15.60 21.33
N MET A 12 -6.91 -14.46 21.91
CA MET A 12 -7.08 -13.13 21.34
C MET A 12 -5.76 -12.48 20.92
N ARG A 13 -4.69 -13.27 20.75
CA ARG A 13 -3.41 -12.82 20.16
C ARG A 13 -3.53 -12.36 18.71
N SER A 14 -4.41 -13.00 17.94
CA SER A 14 -4.69 -12.67 16.55
C SER A 14 -5.62 -11.46 16.44
N GLU A 15 -5.14 -10.41 15.78
CA GLU A 15 -5.95 -9.22 15.47
C GLU A 15 -7.20 -9.60 14.67
N ALA A 16 -7.10 -10.58 13.77
CA ALA A 16 -8.24 -11.08 13.01
C ALA A 16 -9.29 -11.74 13.92
N LYS A 17 -8.86 -12.53 14.92
CA LYS A 17 -9.78 -13.11 15.92
C LYS A 17 -10.40 -12.02 16.79
N ARG A 18 -9.63 -11.01 17.21
CA ARG A 18 -10.17 -9.83 17.93
C ARG A 18 -11.23 -9.11 17.11
N LEU A 19 -10.96 -8.87 15.82
CA LEU A 19 -11.90 -8.20 14.92
C LEU A 19 -13.22 -8.99 14.76
N LYS A 20 -13.15 -10.32 14.67
CA LYS A 20 -14.34 -11.20 14.58
C LYS A 20 -15.28 -11.04 15.78
N THR A 21 -14.78 -10.70 16.96
CA THR A 21 -15.64 -10.50 18.15
C THR A 21 -16.60 -9.32 17.98
N PHE A 22 -16.26 -8.34 17.13
CA PHE A 22 -17.08 -7.15 16.91
C PHE A 22 -18.25 -7.36 15.93
N VAL A 23 -18.42 -8.56 15.35
CA VAL A 23 -19.58 -8.86 14.49
C VAL A 23 -20.91 -8.68 15.23
N ALA A 24 -20.93 -8.96 16.53
CA ALA A 24 -22.10 -8.75 17.40
C ALA A 24 -22.12 -7.36 18.08
N TYR A 25 -21.18 -6.47 17.74
CA TYR A 25 -21.06 -5.15 18.36
C TYR A 25 -22.05 -4.17 17.74
N ASN A 26 -23.14 -3.88 18.45
CA ASN A 26 -24.27 -3.08 17.97
C ASN A 26 -24.34 -1.66 18.55
N THR A 27 -23.29 -1.23 19.28
CA THR A 27 -23.26 0.07 19.97
C THR A 27 -22.67 1.18 19.10
N PHE A 28 -23.31 2.36 19.14
CA PHE A 28 -22.82 3.58 18.51
C PHE A 28 -21.49 4.02 19.17
N SER A 29 -20.38 3.64 18.54
CA SER A 29 -19.02 3.99 18.95
C SER A 29 -18.37 4.85 17.87
N SER A 30 -17.63 5.89 18.27
CA SER A 30 -16.79 6.67 17.36
C SER A 30 -15.55 5.90 16.90
N TRP A 31 -15.15 4.86 17.62
CA TRP A 31 -14.06 3.97 17.25
C TRP A 31 -14.58 2.80 16.41
N THR A 32 -13.86 2.53 15.34
CA THR A 32 -14.11 1.39 14.46
C THR A 32 -13.63 0.08 15.12
N PRO A 33 -14.25 -1.07 14.80
CA PRO A 33 -13.77 -2.39 15.19
C PRO A 33 -12.28 -2.62 14.88
N GLN A 34 -11.80 -2.05 13.78
CA GLN A 34 -10.40 -2.13 13.34
C GLN A 34 -9.49 -1.38 14.31
N GLU A 35 -9.78 -0.12 14.61
CA GLU A 35 -8.99 0.68 15.56
C GLU A 35 -8.95 0.03 16.96
N MET A 36 -10.05 -0.58 17.38
CA MET A 36 -10.12 -1.30 18.66
C MET A 36 -9.27 -2.58 18.63
N ALA A 37 -9.38 -3.39 17.58
CA ALA A 37 -8.61 -4.63 17.41
C ALA A 37 -7.10 -4.38 17.27
N GLU A 38 -6.71 -3.34 16.52
CA GLU A 38 -5.32 -2.88 16.34
C GLU A 38 -4.73 -2.39 17.67
N ALA A 39 -5.52 -1.67 18.49
CA ALA A 39 -5.12 -1.25 19.83
C ALA A 39 -5.08 -2.41 20.87
N GLY A 40 -5.29 -3.65 20.43
CA GLY A 40 -5.21 -4.85 21.25
C GLY A 40 -6.54 -5.26 21.91
N PHE A 41 -7.67 -4.63 21.57
CA PHE A 41 -8.95 -4.90 22.21
C PHE A 41 -9.82 -5.88 21.43
N TYR A 42 -10.59 -6.69 22.14
CA TYR A 42 -11.68 -7.51 21.60
C TYR A 42 -12.98 -7.18 22.33
N PHE A 43 -14.11 -7.37 21.66
CA PHE A 43 -15.42 -7.19 22.27
C PHE A 43 -15.69 -8.32 23.29
N THR A 44 -16.08 -7.93 24.49
CA THR A 44 -16.35 -8.87 25.59
C THR A 44 -17.70 -9.58 25.47
N GLY A 45 -18.54 -9.21 24.51
CA GLY A 45 -19.91 -9.74 24.38
C GLY A 45 -20.94 -9.04 25.27
N THR A 46 -20.53 -8.13 26.17
CA THR A 46 -21.44 -7.48 27.11
C THR A 46 -21.27 -5.96 27.17
N LYS A 47 -22.39 -5.23 27.26
CA LYS A 47 -22.47 -3.79 27.60
C LYS A 47 -21.44 -2.88 26.90
N SER A 48 -21.22 -3.03 25.59
CA SER A 48 -20.22 -2.27 24.80
C SER A 48 -18.77 -2.34 25.32
N GLY A 49 -18.46 -3.26 26.23
CA GLY A 49 -17.15 -3.38 26.86
C GLY A 49 -16.16 -4.05 25.91
N ILE A 50 -15.00 -3.42 25.71
CA ILE A 50 -13.87 -3.98 24.97
C ILE A 50 -12.72 -4.26 25.94
N GLN A 51 -12.02 -5.37 25.77
CA GLN A 51 -10.97 -5.82 26.69
C GLN A 51 -9.65 -6.03 25.94
N CYS A 52 -8.55 -5.54 26.49
CA CYS A 52 -7.23 -5.77 25.93
C CYS A 52 -6.80 -7.23 26.15
N PHE A 53 -6.32 -7.91 25.10
CA PHE A 53 -5.84 -9.30 25.19
C PHE A 53 -4.61 -9.46 26.09
N CYS A 54 -3.78 -8.42 26.20
CA CYS A 54 -2.52 -8.46 26.93
C CYS A 54 -2.68 -8.09 28.40
N CYS A 55 -3.18 -6.88 28.71
CA CYS A 55 -3.26 -6.35 30.08
C CYS A 55 -4.64 -6.48 30.74
N SER A 56 -5.65 -7.00 30.02
CA SER A 56 -7.04 -7.07 30.51
C SER A 56 -7.70 -5.72 30.84
N LEU A 57 -7.14 -4.58 30.41
CA LEU A 57 -7.82 -3.29 30.50
C LEU A 57 -9.18 -3.37 29.79
N ILE A 58 -10.26 -2.98 30.48
CA ILE A 58 -11.60 -2.91 29.92
C ILE A 58 -11.98 -1.44 29.70
N LEU A 59 -12.41 -1.11 28.49
CA LEU A 59 -12.97 0.19 28.14
C LEU A 59 -14.43 0.02 27.74
N PHE A 60 -15.26 1.02 28.03
CA PHE A 60 -16.66 1.07 27.61
C PHE A 60 -16.84 2.14 26.54
N GLY A 61 -17.62 1.83 25.50
CA GLY A 61 -17.77 2.64 24.28
C GLY A 61 -18.58 3.94 24.43
N THR A 62 -18.27 4.78 25.43
CA THR A 62 -18.88 6.11 25.57
C THR A 62 -17.90 7.21 25.18
N SER A 63 -18.02 7.64 23.91
CA SER A 63 -17.65 8.95 23.32
C SER A 63 -16.49 9.73 23.96
N LEU A 64 -15.31 9.81 23.33
CA LEU A 64 -14.31 10.87 23.60
C LEU A 64 -13.31 11.10 22.44
N GLN A 65 -12.67 12.27 22.50
CA GLN A 65 -11.89 13.05 21.53
C GLN A 65 -10.55 12.44 21.05
N SER A 66 -10.29 11.16 21.29
CA SER A 66 -9.01 10.52 20.95
C SER A 66 -9.12 9.01 20.64
N PRO A 67 -8.12 8.40 19.95
CA PRO A 67 -8.17 6.99 19.54
C PRO A 67 -8.10 5.98 20.71
N PRO A 68 -8.56 4.71 20.50
CA PRO A 68 -8.52 3.67 21.54
C PRO A 68 -7.12 3.43 22.12
N MET A 69 -6.08 3.55 21.29
CA MET A 69 -4.69 3.39 21.68
C MET A 69 -4.26 4.44 22.72
N GLU A 70 -4.73 5.69 22.62
CA GLU A 70 -4.41 6.72 23.60
C GLU A 70 -5.07 6.44 24.94
N HIS A 71 -6.30 5.93 24.94
CA HIS A 71 -6.97 5.49 26.16
C HIS A 71 -6.24 4.28 26.78
N HIS A 72 -5.80 3.33 25.96
CA HIS A 72 -4.98 2.21 26.42
C HIS A 72 -3.72 2.70 27.13
N LYS A 73 -2.97 3.61 26.48
CA LYS A 73 -1.75 4.20 27.04
C LYS A 73 -2.01 5.02 28.30
N LYS A 74 -3.13 5.73 28.37
CA LYS A 74 -3.51 6.55 29.53
C LYS A 74 -3.83 5.70 30.76
N PHE A 75 -4.62 4.64 30.60
CA PHE A 75 -5.12 3.85 31.73
C PHE A 75 -4.23 2.67 32.11
N HIS A 76 -3.40 2.18 31.18
CA HIS A 76 -2.49 1.06 31.46
C HIS A 76 -1.17 1.18 30.66
N PRO A 77 -0.35 2.23 30.92
CA PRO A 77 0.89 2.50 30.17
C PRO A 77 1.91 1.36 30.25
N ASP A 78 1.90 0.58 31.34
CA ASP A 78 2.82 -0.53 31.57
C ASP A 78 2.43 -1.83 30.84
N CYS A 79 1.42 -1.78 29.97
CA CYS A 79 1.02 -2.94 29.17
C CYS A 79 2.18 -3.38 28.27
N GLU A 80 2.61 -4.64 28.39
CA GLU A 80 3.74 -5.17 27.63
C GLU A 80 3.55 -5.08 26.10
N PHE A 81 2.31 -5.19 25.63
CA PHE A 81 1.94 -4.95 24.23
C PHE A 81 2.21 -3.50 23.80
N LEU A 82 1.86 -2.50 24.64
CA LEU A 82 2.15 -1.09 24.35
C LEU A 82 3.64 -0.76 24.40
N LEU A 83 4.38 -1.45 25.27
CA LEU A 83 5.82 -1.32 25.39
C LEU A 83 6.59 -2.01 24.24
N GLY A 84 5.89 -2.64 23.29
CA GLY A 84 6.48 -3.34 22.16
C GLY A 84 7.24 -4.61 22.55
N LYS A 85 6.97 -5.18 23.73
CA LYS A 85 7.54 -6.47 24.14
C LYS A 85 6.89 -7.60 23.35
N ASP A 86 7.61 -8.71 23.24
CA ASP A 86 7.10 -9.92 22.61
C ASP A 86 6.01 -10.57 23.48
N THR A 87 4.77 -10.21 23.18
CA THR A 87 3.54 -10.79 23.73
C THR A 87 2.91 -11.78 22.74
N GLY A 88 3.62 -12.04 21.64
CA GLY A 88 3.17 -12.64 20.38
C GLY A 88 1.79 -12.17 19.92
N ASN A 89 1.58 -10.85 19.93
CA ASN A 89 0.53 -10.27 19.10
C ASN A 89 0.75 -10.69 17.64
N ILE A 90 -0.26 -11.28 17.01
CA ILE A 90 -0.25 -11.60 15.58
C ILE A 90 -1.05 -10.50 14.89
N ALA A 91 -0.33 -9.59 14.22
CA ALA A 91 -0.95 -8.53 13.46
C ALA A 91 -1.74 -9.11 12.28
N LYS A 92 -2.76 -8.37 11.82
CA LYS A 92 -3.69 -8.87 10.80
C LYS A 92 -3.06 -9.37 9.50
N TYR A 93 -1.85 -8.88 9.16
CA TYR A 93 -1.14 -9.23 7.93
C TYR A 93 0.13 -10.04 8.17
N ASP A 94 0.35 -10.53 9.39
CA ASP A 94 1.51 -11.37 9.68
C ASP A 94 1.38 -12.70 8.93
N ILE A 95 2.46 -13.08 8.24
CA ILE A 95 2.52 -14.30 7.43
C ILE A 95 2.93 -15.47 8.31
N ARG A 96 2.37 -16.66 8.03
CA ARG A 96 2.68 -17.87 8.80
C ARG A 96 4.04 -18.47 8.47
N VAL A 97 4.41 -18.45 7.19
CA VAL A 97 5.72 -18.92 6.71
C VAL A 97 6.78 -17.87 7.05
N GLN A 98 7.82 -18.28 7.79
CA GLN A 98 8.86 -17.40 8.29
C GLN A 98 10.17 -17.57 7.51
N ASN A 99 11.03 -16.54 7.51
CA ASN A 99 12.39 -16.63 6.99
C ASN A 99 13.41 -16.04 8.00
N PRO A 100 13.79 -16.80 9.04
CA PRO A 100 14.72 -16.29 10.05
C PRO A 100 16.15 -16.19 9.49
N GLU A 101 16.82 -15.05 9.75
CA GLU A 101 18.22 -14.78 9.35
C GLU A 101 19.24 -15.81 9.89
N HIS A 102 18.86 -16.58 10.91
CA HIS A 102 19.63 -17.68 11.48
C HIS A 102 18.89 -19.01 11.33
N THR A 103 18.77 -19.50 10.09
CA THR A 103 18.37 -20.89 9.82
C THR A 103 19.33 -21.88 10.49
N LEU A 104 18.81 -23.04 10.93
CA LEU A 104 19.62 -24.14 11.44
C LEU A 104 20.84 -24.39 10.52
N ARG A 105 22.05 -24.24 11.07
CA ARG A 105 23.30 -24.49 10.33
C ARG A 105 23.31 -25.93 9.80
N ARG A 106 23.82 -26.12 8.57
CA ARG A 106 23.81 -27.40 7.81
C ARG A 106 24.37 -28.61 8.58
N ASP A 107 25.25 -28.36 9.53
CA ASP A 107 25.90 -29.32 10.43
C ASP A 107 24.96 -29.93 11.49
N ASN A 108 23.84 -29.27 11.82
CA ASN A 108 22.89 -29.77 12.85
C ASN A 108 21.76 -30.66 12.31
N LYS A 109 21.65 -30.86 10.98
CA LYS A 109 20.58 -31.67 10.37
C LYS A 109 20.57 -33.12 10.86
N ALA A 110 21.75 -33.69 11.13
CA ALA A 110 21.90 -35.05 11.62
C ALA A 110 21.37 -35.22 13.06
N ARG A 111 21.65 -34.26 13.96
CA ARG A 111 21.19 -34.30 15.36
C ARG A 111 19.66 -34.29 15.45
N TYR A 112 19.01 -33.47 14.64
CA TYR A 112 17.55 -33.29 14.70
C TYR A 112 16.75 -34.36 13.95
N GLN A 113 17.40 -35.42 13.43
CA GLN A 113 16.68 -36.63 13.02
C GLN A 113 16.01 -37.30 14.22
N GLU A 114 16.63 -37.23 15.40
CA GLU A 114 16.06 -37.72 16.66
C GLU A 114 14.99 -36.75 17.20
N GLU A 115 13.79 -37.27 17.44
CA GLU A 115 12.67 -36.48 17.98
C GLU A 115 12.96 -35.90 19.36
N LYS A 116 13.69 -36.65 20.20
CA LYS A 116 14.10 -36.19 21.53
C LYS A 116 14.94 -34.91 21.45
N ALA A 117 15.89 -34.84 20.51
CA ALA A 117 16.70 -33.64 20.30
C ALA A 117 15.86 -32.45 19.80
N ARG A 118 14.83 -32.70 18.99
CA ARG A 118 13.88 -31.66 18.58
C ARG A 118 13.10 -31.15 19.79
N LEU A 119 12.60 -32.04 20.64
CA LEU A 119 11.85 -31.68 21.84
C LEU A 119 12.71 -30.86 22.83
N GLU A 120 13.98 -31.22 23.00
CA GLU A 120 14.92 -30.47 23.85
C GLU A 120 15.12 -29.01 23.40
N SER A 121 14.92 -28.70 22.11
CA SER A 121 15.03 -27.32 21.61
C SER A 121 13.96 -26.39 22.18
N PHE A 122 12.81 -26.92 22.63
CA PHE A 122 11.67 -26.14 23.13
C PHE A 122 11.78 -25.73 24.60
N LYS A 123 12.97 -25.84 25.23
CA LYS A 123 13.17 -25.49 26.65
C LYS A 123 12.68 -24.08 27.01
N ASN A 124 12.76 -23.13 26.07
CA ASN A 124 12.34 -21.75 26.23
C ASN A 124 11.17 -21.37 25.30
N TRP A 125 10.27 -22.32 25.00
CA TRP A 125 9.07 -22.05 24.20
C TRP A 125 8.25 -20.92 24.86
N PRO A 126 7.83 -19.87 24.11
CA PRO A 126 7.25 -18.68 24.71
C PRO A 126 5.97 -18.99 25.48
N PHE A 127 5.73 -18.25 26.57
CA PHE A 127 4.58 -18.45 27.46
C PHE A 127 3.23 -18.32 26.74
N TYR A 128 3.21 -17.55 25.65
CA TYR A 128 2.02 -17.19 24.91
C TYR A 128 1.62 -18.20 23.82
N ALA A 129 2.49 -19.15 23.48
CA ALA A 129 2.27 -20.18 22.46
C ALA A 129 2.15 -21.59 23.08
N GLN A 130 1.95 -21.67 24.40
CA GLN A 130 1.85 -22.93 25.13
C GLN A 130 0.61 -23.76 24.74
N GLY A 131 -0.37 -23.16 24.06
CA GLY A 131 -1.51 -23.88 23.50
C GLY A 131 -1.12 -24.87 22.40
N THR A 132 -0.02 -24.63 21.69
CA THR A 132 0.55 -25.58 20.74
C THR A 132 1.64 -26.42 21.41
N SER A 133 1.45 -27.74 21.47
CA SER A 133 2.32 -28.65 22.21
C SER A 133 3.71 -28.78 21.58
N PRO A 134 4.81 -28.49 22.32
CA PRO A 134 6.17 -28.78 21.86
C PRO A 134 6.41 -30.22 21.43
N ARG A 135 5.69 -31.18 22.05
CA ARG A 135 5.76 -32.60 21.67
C ARG A 135 5.16 -32.83 20.30
N GLU A 136 4.02 -32.23 20.00
CA GLU A 136 3.35 -32.37 18.71
C GLU A 136 4.14 -31.67 17.59
N LEU A 137 4.69 -30.48 17.87
CA LEU A 137 5.59 -29.78 16.97
C LEU A 137 6.83 -30.64 16.65
N SER A 138 7.45 -31.22 17.69
CA SER A 138 8.62 -32.08 17.52
C SER A 138 8.31 -33.38 16.75
N ALA A 139 7.15 -33.99 17.01
CA ALA A 139 6.68 -35.16 16.28
C ALA A 139 6.48 -34.82 14.79
N ALA A 140 5.91 -33.66 14.48
CA ALA A 140 5.72 -33.14 13.12
C ALA A 140 7.03 -32.73 12.41
N GLY A 141 8.17 -32.88 13.08
CA GLY A 141 9.50 -32.64 12.50
C GLY A 141 10.01 -31.21 12.72
N PHE A 142 9.37 -30.42 13.58
CA PHE A 142 9.79 -29.06 13.85
C PHE A 142 10.79 -28.95 15.01
N VAL A 143 11.69 -27.98 14.89
CA VAL A 143 12.70 -27.59 15.88
C VAL A 143 12.45 -26.14 16.24
N PHE A 144 12.50 -25.79 17.52
CA PHE A 144 12.37 -24.40 17.94
C PHE A 144 13.61 -23.59 17.51
N THR A 145 13.38 -22.43 16.85
CA THR A 145 14.48 -21.57 16.39
C THR A 145 15.06 -20.70 17.50
N GLY A 146 14.40 -20.60 18.65
CA GLY A 146 14.79 -19.71 19.75
C GLY A 146 14.28 -18.27 19.61
N LYS A 147 13.53 -17.96 18.54
CA LYS A 147 12.97 -16.62 18.28
C LYS A 147 11.44 -16.68 18.18
N CYS A 148 10.77 -15.85 18.98
CA CYS A 148 9.30 -15.78 19.04
C CYS A 148 8.69 -17.20 19.21
N ASP A 149 7.65 -17.53 18.47
CA ASP A 149 7.09 -18.88 18.31
C ASP A 149 7.53 -19.56 17.00
N THR A 150 8.67 -19.15 16.41
CA THR A 150 9.07 -19.69 15.11
C THR A 150 9.75 -21.05 15.25
N VAL A 151 9.29 -22.01 14.46
CA VAL A 151 9.84 -23.36 14.37
C VAL A 151 10.31 -23.66 12.95
N GLN A 152 11.30 -24.53 12.80
CA GLN A 152 11.86 -24.94 11.51
C GLN A 152 11.83 -26.46 11.36
N CYS A 153 11.38 -26.96 10.21
CA CYS A 153 11.41 -28.39 9.92
C CYS A 153 12.86 -28.85 9.67
N PHE A 154 13.31 -29.90 10.36
CA PHE A 154 14.67 -30.43 10.19
C PHE A 154 14.94 -31.01 8.78
N SER A 155 13.89 -31.46 8.09
CA SER A 155 14.01 -32.17 6.80
C SER A 155 13.96 -31.21 5.61
N CYS A 156 12.86 -30.46 5.44
CA CYS A 156 12.65 -29.53 4.33
C CYS A 156 13.21 -28.11 4.59
N GLY A 157 13.55 -27.79 5.85
CA GLY A 157 14.02 -26.45 6.23
C GLY A 157 12.93 -25.38 6.29
N GLY A 158 11.66 -25.72 6.00
CA GLY A 158 10.54 -24.79 6.06
C GLY A 158 10.28 -24.28 7.47
N CYS A 159 10.05 -22.98 7.61
CA CYS A 159 9.83 -22.33 8.91
C CYS A 159 8.39 -21.82 9.04
N LEU A 160 7.77 -22.06 10.19
CA LEU A 160 6.42 -21.60 10.54
C LEU A 160 6.44 -20.86 11.88
N GLY A 161 5.67 -19.78 11.98
CA GLY A 161 5.45 -19.01 13.21
C GLY A 161 3.99 -18.57 13.32
N ASN A 162 3.67 -17.70 14.27
CA ASN A 162 2.30 -17.25 14.54
C ASN A 162 1.37 -18.41 14.88
N TRP A 163 1.80 -19.26 15.80
CA TRP A 163 1.02 -20.41 16.24
C TRP A 163 -0.11 -19.97 17.16
N GLU A 164 -1.30 -20.51 16.89
CA GLU A 164 -2.51 -20.34 17.67
C GLU A 164 -2.86 -21.64 18.41
N ASP A 165 -3.63 -21.54 19.49
CA ASP A 165 -3.94 -22.66 20.39
C ASP A 165 -4.68 -23.83 19.70
N ASP A 166 -5.32 -23.58 18.55
CA ASP A 166 -6.12 -24.52 17.77
C ASP A 166 -5.37 -25.14 16.57
N ASP A 167 -4.09 -24.78 16.38
CA ASP A 167 -3.32 -25.26 15.25
C ASP A 167 -2.78 -26.69 15.45
N ASP A 168 -2.97 -27.52 14.41
CA ASP A 168 -2.37 -28.86 14.34
C ASP A 168 -1.03 -28.79 13.56
N PRO A 169 0.10 -29.17 14.17
CA PRO A 169 1.40 -29.10 13.52
C PRO A 169 1.53 -29.95 12.25
N TRP A 170 0.88 -31.11 12.17
CA TRP A 170 0.93 -31.96 10.98
C TRP A 170 0.11 -31.38 9.84
N LYS A 171 -1.07 -30.82 10.14
CA LYS A 171 -1.90 -30.14 9.13
C LYS A 171 -1.20 -28.90 8.59
N GLU A 172 -0.61 -28.09 9.46
CA GLU A 172 0.12 -26.89 9.02
C GLU A 172 1.41 -27.25 8.26
N HIS A 173 2.12 -28.32 8.64
CA HIS A 173 3.24 -28.83 7.85
C HIS A 173 2.79 -29.28 6.45
N ALA A 174 1.71 -30.06 6.36
CA ALA A 174 1.15 -30.52 5.09
C ALA A 174 0.67 -29.39 4.19
N LYS A 175 0.04 -28.37 4.77
CA LYS A 175 -0.47 -27.20 4.09
C LYS A 175 0.63 -26.36 3.45
N TRP A 176 1.70 -26.07 4.19
CA TRP A 176 2.74 -25.14 3.71
C TRP A 176 3.91 -25.83 3.00
N PHE A 177 4.20 -27.09 3.34
CA PHE A 177 5.32 -27.85 2.76
C PHE A 177 4.94 -29.30 2.41
N PRO A 178 3.95 -29.54 1.52
CA PRO A 178 3.43 -30.88 1.19
C PRO A 178 4.45 -31.81 0.53
N LYS A 179 5.54 -31.25 -0.02
CA LYS A 179 6.63 -31.97 -0.67
C LYS A 179 7.77 -32.36 0.29
N CYS A 180 7.62 -32.11 1.60
CA CYS A 180 8.62 -32.50 2.58
C CYS A 180 8.76 -34.03 2.64
N GLU A 181 9.98 -34.54 2.43
CA GLU A 181 10.29 -35.97 2.48
C GLU A 181 9.91 -36.59 3.83
N PHE A 182 10.18 -35.89 4.95
CA PHE A 182 9.79 -36.38 6.27
C PHE A 182 8.28 -36.49 6.44
N LEU A 183 7.53 -35.47 5.99
CA LEU A 183 6.06 -35.50 6.02
C LEU A 183 5.52 -36.69 5.22
N GLN A 184 5.98 -36.85 3.98
CA GLN A 184 5.57 -37.93 3.08
C GLN A 184 5.97 -39.33 3.61
N SER A 185 7.02 -39.41 4.43
CA SER A 185 7.39 -40.65 5.11
C SER A 185 6.49 -41.00 6.32
N LYS A 186 5.73 -40.03 6.85
CA LYS A 186 4.92 -40.18 8.07
C LYS A 186 3.42 -40.12 7.84
N LYS A 187 2.98 -39.57 6.70
CA LYS A 187 1.58 -39.41 6.31
C LYS A 187 1.39 -39.92 4.89
N SER A 188 0.29 -40.64 4.67
CA SER A 188 -0.14 -41.06 3.35
C SER A 188 -0.49 -39.87 2.46
N LEU A 189 -0.48 -40.06 1.15
CA LEU A 189 -0.88 -39.01 0.22
C LEU A 189 -2.33 -38.59 0.45
N GLU A 190 -3.20 -39.55 0.77
CA GLU A 190 -4.61 -39.32 1.11
C GLU A 190 -4.76 -38.46 2.37
N GLU A 191 -4.02 -38.75 3.45
CA GLU A 191 -4.03 -37.93 4.67
C GLU A 191 -3.51 -36.51 4.40
N ILE A 192 -2.45 -36.35 3.61
CA ILE A 192 -1.91 -35.03 3.24
C ILE A 192 -2.95 -34.23 2.45
N THR A 193 -3.57 -34.86 1.45
CA THR A 193 -4.64 -34.24 0.66
C THR A 193 -5.84 -33.89 1.54
N GLN A 194 -6.25 -34.77 2.46
CA GLN A 194 -7.32 -34.50 3.42
C GLN A 194 -6.95 -33.35 4.36
N TYR A 195 -5.71 -33.24 4.83
CA TYR A 195 -5.29 -32.11 5.66
C TYR A 195 -5.38 -30.79 4.90
N ILE A 196 -4.94 -30.77 3.65
CA ILE A 196 -5.06 -29.61 2.76
C ILE A 196 -6.54 -29.27 2.50
N GLN A 197 -7.40 -30.27 2.30
CA GLN A 197 -8.84 -30.10 2.03
C GLN A 197 -9.68 -29.77 3.26
N SER A 198 -9.33 -30.30 4.43
CA SER A 198 -9.99 -30.04 5.73
C SER A 198 -9.71 -28.64 6.25
N TYR A 199 -8.74 -27.95 5.64
CA TYR A 199 -8.49 -26.57 5.91
C TYR A 199 -9.64 -25.73 5.31
N GLU A 200 -10.52 -25.22 6.17
CA GLU A 200 -11.47 -24.15 5.83
C GLU A 200 -10.75 -22.82 5.68
N GLY A 201 -9.76 -22.79 4.81
CA GLY A 201 -9.11 -21.58 4.36
C GLY A 201 -9.98 -20.85 3.36
N PHE A 202 -11.06 -20.23 3.84
CA PHE A 202 -12.12 -19.63 3.00
C PHE A 202 -12.84 -20.68 2.14
N ASP A 203 -13.93 -21.20 2.70
CA ASP A 203 -14.95 -22.01 2.05
C ASP A 203 -15.34 -21.41 0.67
N ASN A 204 -15.14 -22.19 -0.40
CA ASN A 204 -15.58 -21.86 -1.76
C ASN A 204 -17.10 -22.10 -1.96
N SER A 205 -17.84 -22.43 -0.89
CA SER A 205 -19.29 -22.65 -0.92
C SER A 205 -20.11 -21.78 0.06
N ASN A 206 -19.48 -20.91 0.87
CA ASN A 206 -20.18 -19.88 1.63
C ASN A 206 -19.55 -18.51 1.39
N THR A 207 -20.14 -17.77 0.48
CA THR A 207 -20.10 -16.31 0.52
C THR A 207 -20.62 -15.86 1.88
N ASP A 208 -19.70 -15.38 2.73
CA ASP A 208 -19.92 -14.80 4.06
C ASP A 208 -21.33 -14.18 4.22
N SER A 209 -22.11 -14.60 5.23
CA SER A 209 -23.49 -14.10 5.39
C SER A 209 -23.54 -12.57 5.62
N SER A 210 -22.42 -11.95 6.00
CA SER A 210 -22.21 -10.49 6.04
C SER A 210 -22.13 -9.85 4.65
N ASN A 211 -21.48 -10.51 3.68
CA ASN A 211 -21.38 -10.05 2.29
C ASN A 211 -22.76 -10.10 1.61
N ILE A 212 -23.51 -11.20 1.76
CA ILE A 212 -24.88 -11.30 1.24
C ILE A 212 -25.80 -10.24 1.88
N LYS A 213 -25.72 -10.04 3.21
CA LYS A 213 -26.53 -9.04 3.92
C LYS A 213 -26.22 -7.61 3.49
N SER A 214 -24.98 -7.30 3.08
CA SER A 214 -24.61 -5.97 2.60
C SER A 214 -25.41 -5.56 1.35
N PHE A 215 -25.73 -6.50 0.46
CA PHE A 215 -26.48 -6.24 -0.78
C PHE A 215 -28.01 -6.17 -0.59
N LYS A 216 -28.53 -6.19 0.65
CA LYS A 216 -29.97 -6.05 0.93
C LYS A 216 -30.60 -4.80 0.29
N TYR A 217 -29.82 -3.72 0.13
CA TYR A 217 -30.26 -2.45 -0.46
C TYR A 217 -29.63 -2.16 -1.83
N TRP A 218 -29.01 -3.16 -2.47
CA TRP A 218 -28.46 -3.03 -3.81
C TRP A 218 -29.58 -2.86 -4.84
N ARG A 219 -29.37 -1.98 -5.84
CA ARG A 219 -30.42 -1.65 -6.81
C ARG A 219 -30.69 -2.84 -7.73
N PRO A 220 -31.95 -3.30 -7.87
CA PRO A 220 -32.29 -4.37 -8.80
C PRO A 220 -32.01 -4.04 -10.27
N SER A 221 -31.97 -2.75 -10.62
CA SER A 221 -31.66 -2.24 -11.96
C SER A 221 -30.16 -2.07 -12.24
N SER A 222 -29.29 -2.55 -11.35
CA SER A 222 -27.83 -2.53 -11.55
C SER A 222 -27.47 -3.45 -12.73
N PRO A 223 -26.57 -3.03 -13.63
CA PRO A 223 -26.15 -3.84 -14.77
C PRO A 223 -25.38 -5.11 -14.36
N VAL A 224 -24.82 -5.12 -13.15
CA VAL A 224 -24.21 -6.30 -12.54
C VAL A 224 -25.00 -6.76 -11.31
N GLY A 225 -25.30 -8.06 -11.27
CA GLY A 225 -26.08 -8.70 -10.22
C GLY A 225 -25.30 -8.93 -8.92
N ALA A 226 -25.98 -8.73 -7.78
CA ALA A 226 -25.39 -8.89 -6.44
C ALA A 226 -24.71 -10.26 -6.23
N ALA A 227 -25.25 -11.34 -6.80
CA ALA A 227 -24.67 -12.68 -6.68
C ALA A 227 -23.27 -12.80 -7.32
N ALA A 228 -23.03 -12.13 -8.45
CA ALA A 228 -21.73 -12.13 -9.12
C ALA A 228 -20.68 -11.32 -8.33
N LEU A 229 -21.07 -10.15 -7.82
CA LEU A 229 -20.24 -9.30 -6.97
C LEU A 229 -19.83 -10.02 -5.68
N VAL A 230 -20.78 -10.70 -5.04
CA VAL A 230 -20.54 -11.50 -3.84
C VAL A 230 -19.60 -12.69 -4.14
N LYS A 231 -19.76 -13.35 -5.30
CA LYS A 231 -18.88 -14.46 -5.75
C LYS A 231 -17.44 -14.01 -6.04
N ALA A 232 -17.26 -12.74 -6.41
CA ALA A 232 -15.95 -12.09 -6.55
C ALA A 232 -15.35 -11.60 -5.22
N GLY A 233 -16.07 -11.77 -4.10
CA GLY A 233 -15.59 -11.36 -2.79
C GLY A 233 -15.71 -9.86 -2.52
N LEU A 234 -16.70 -9.24 -3.14
CA LEU A 234 -17.04 -7.84 -2.97
C LEU A 234 -18.24 -7.73 -2.02
N PHE A 235 -18.29 -6.66 -1.22
CA PHE A 235 -19.44 -6.31 -0.38
C PHE A 235 -19.92 -4.90 -0.71
N TYR A 236 -21.23 -4.66 -0.60
CA TYR A 236 -21.80 -3.35 -0.89
C TYR A 236 -21.48 -2.36 0.24
N THR A 237 -21.01 -1.18 -0.13
CA THR A 237 -20.63 -0.14 0.84
C THR A 237 -21.83 0.61 1.43
N GLY A 238 -23.05 0.39 0.90
CA GLY A 238 -24.25 1.13 1.30
C GLY A 238 -24.41 2.47 0.57
N LYS A 239 -23.53 2.80 -0.38
CA LYS A 239 -23.53 4.07 -1.12
C LYS A 239 -23.51 3.81 -2.63
N SER A 240 -24.46 4.40 -3.35
CA SER A 240 -24.59 4.30 -4.82
C SER A 240 -24.46 2.85 -5.33
N ASP A 241 -23.57 2.60 -6.27
CA ASP A 241 -23.18 1.34 -6.91
C ASP A 241 -21.75 0.93 -6.50
N ILE A 242 -21.26 1.46 -5.37
CA ILE A 242 -19.89 1.23 -4.94
C ILE A 242 -19.82 -0.06 -4.11
N VAL A 243 -18.97 -0.98 -4.53
CA VAL A 243 -18.65 -2.20 -3.80
C VAL A 243 -17.17 -2.22 -3.41
N GLN A 244 -16.84 -2.93 -2.35
CA GLN A 244 -15.48 -3.01 -1.84
C GLN A 244 -15.08 -4.47 -1.66
N CYS A 245 -13.84 -4.80 -2.02
CA CYS A 245 -13.29 -6.12 -1.74
C CYS A 245 -12.97 -6.30 -0.26
N PHE A 246 -13.44 -7.40 0.33
CA PHE A 246 -13.17 -7.69 1.74
C PHE A 246 -11.69 -8.00 2.01
N SER A 247 -10.97 -8.50 1.00
CA SER A 247 -9.57 -8.91 1.09
C SER A 247 -8.60 -7.75 0.85
N CYS A 248 -8.56 -7.20 -0.37
CA CYS A 248 -7.58 -6.16 -0.70
C CYS A 248 -8.08 -4.72 -0.45
N ARG A 249 -9.33 -4.56 0.00
CA ARG A 249 -9.97 -3.26 0.29
C ARG A 249 -10.14 -2.33 -0.92
N GLY A 250 -9.90 -2.82 -2.13
CA GLY A 250 -10.16 -2.10 -3.38
C GLY A 250 -11.64 -1.79 -3.55
N TYR A 251 -11.95 -0.59 -4.05
CA TYR A 251 -13.31 -0.15 -4.36
C TYR A 251 -13.55 -0.27 -5.87
N LEU A 252 -14.74 -0.72 -6.24
CA LEU A 252 -15.22 -0.82 -7.62
C LEU A 252 -16.57 -0.13 -7.73
N HIS A 253 -16.81 0.56 -8.83
CA HIS A 253 -17.99 1.37 -9.09
C HIS A 253 -18.11 1.63 -10.60
N GLU A 254 -19.21 2.26 -11.05
CA GLU A 254 -19.49 2.57 -12.47
C GLU A 254 -19.69 1.34 -13.36
N TRP A 255 -20.37 0.32 -12.82
CA TRP A 255 -20.66 -0.93 -13.52
C TRP A 255 -21.44 -0.72 -14.83
N GLN A 256 -21.06 -1.44 -15.88
CA GLN A 256 -21.70 -1.49 -17.19
C GLN A 256 -22.26 -2.89 -17.50
N GLU A 257 -23.12 -2.98 -18.52
CA GLU A 257 -23.75 -4.24 -18.92
C GLU A 257 -22.70 -5.14 -19.61
N GLY A 258 -22.33 -6.23 -18.94
CA GLY A 258 -21.31 -7.18 -19.41
C GLY A 258 -20.04 -7.25 -18.56
N ASP A 259 -19.86 -6.38 -17.58
CA ASP A 259 -18.68 -6.37 -16.69
C ASP A 259 -18.61 -7.65 -15.84
N ASP A 260 -17.42 -8.28 -15.78
CA ASP A 260 -17.13 -9.38 -14.85
C ASP A 260 -16.47 -8.84 -13.57
N PRO A 261 -17.11 -8.96 -12.39
CA PRO A 261 -16.57 -8.51 -11.12
C PRO A 261 -15.23 -9.12 -10.71
N LEU A 262 -14.82 -10.28 -11.26
CA LEU A 262 -13.51 -10.87 -11.00
C LEU A 262 -12.42 -10.22 -11.85
N GLU A 263 -12.72 -9.91 -13.11
CA GLU A 263 -11.78 -9.28 -14.04
C GLU A 263 -11.56 -7.80 -13.70
N GLU A 264 -12.64 -7.08 -13.38
CA GLU A 264 -12.56 -5.71 -12.89
C GLU A 264 -11.81 -5.63 -11.55
N HIS A 265 -11.87 -6.71 -10.75
CA HIS A 265 -11.22 -6.84 -9.45
C HIS A 265 -9.72 -7.26 -9.52
N SER A 266 -9.06 -7.12 -10.67
CA SER A 266 -7.67 -7.54 -10.93
C SER A 266 -6.60 -6.74 -10.16
N LEU A 267 -6.56 -6.89 -8.83
CA LEU A 267 -5.51 -6.37 -7.94
C LEU A 267 -4.54 -7.50 -7.53
N PRO A 268 -3.22 -7.39 -7.80
CA PRO A 268 -2.24 -8.48 -7.60
C PRO A 268 -2.01 -8.95 -6.15
N MET A 269 -2.72 -8.40 -5.17
CA MET A 269 -2.59 -8.70 -3.75
C MET A 269 -3.91 -9.13 -3.09
N CYS A 270 -4.92 -9.47 -3.90
CA CYS A 270 -6.16 -10.00 -3.36
C CYS A 270 -6.05 -11.51 -3.08
N LEU A 271 -6.24 -11.91 -1.81
CA LEU A 271 -6.21 -13.32 -1.39
C LEU A 271 -7.30 -14.19 -2.06
N ILE A 272 -8.34 -13.56 -2.60
CA ILE A 272 -9.49 -14.24 -3.22
C ILE A 272 -9.16 -14.69 -4.64
N LEU A 273 -8.43 -13.85 -5.38
CA LEU A 273 -7.97 -14.16 -6.73
C LEU A 273 -6.80 -15.15 -6.72
N THR A 274 -5.94 -15.08 -5.69
CA THR A 274 -4.79 -15.99 -5.54
C THR A 274 -5.18 -17.41 -5.11
N LYS A 275 -6.33 -17.61 -4.44
CA LYS A 275 -6.81 -18.93 -4.01
C LYS A 275 -7.58 -19.72 -5.05
N LYS A 276 -8.14 -19.08 -6.08
CA LYS A 276 -8.91 -19.78 -7.12
C LYS A 276 -8.04 -20.37 -8.24
N ASP A 277 -6.76 -19.97 -8.33
CA ASP A 277 -5.85 -20.33 -9.43
C ASP A 277 -4.54 -21.01 -8.94
N GLU A 278 -4.63 -21.91 -7.95
CA GLU A 278 -3.46 -22.61 -7.40
C GLU A 278 -2.78 -23.62 -8.37
N SER A 279 -3.35 -23.88 -9.56
CA SER A 279 -2.64 -24.59 -10.64
C SER A 279 -1.76 -23.68 -11.51
N PHE A 280 -1.90 -22.34 -11.41
CA PHE A 280 -1.25 -21.39 -12.32
C PHE A 280 0.03 -20.76 -11.73
N PHE A 281 0.09 -20.56 -10.40
CA PHE A 281 1.18 -19.78 -9.79
C PHE A 281 2.49 -20.55 -9.51
N HIS A 282 2.46 -21.88 -9.40
CA HIS A 282 3.66 -22.66 -9.08
C HIS A 282 4.63 -22.84 -10.26
N SER A 283 4.22 -22.54 -11.50
CA SER A 283 5.15 -22.50 -12.67
C SER A 283 5.71 -21.10 -12.95
N ILE A 284 5.32 -20.08 -12.16
CA ILE A 284 5.53 -18.67 -12.48
C ILE A 284 6.54 -18.03 -11.52
N ALA A 285 6.59 -18.40 -10.24
CA ALA A 285 7.56 -17.80 -9.31
C ALA A 285 9.04 -18.18 -9.52
N LEU A 286 9.36 -19.18 -10.35
CA LEU A 286 10.74 -19.45 -10.82
C LEU A 286 11.00 -18.98 -12.26
N THR A 287 10.00 -18.46 -12.97
CA THR A 287 10.10 -18.20 -14.42
C THR A 287 9.01 -17.26 -14.99
N ALA A 288 8.52 -16.21 -14.31
CA ALA A 288 7.34 -15.49 -14.84
C ALA A 288 7.58 -14.31 -15.78
N PRO A 289 8.42 -13.32 -15.49
CA PRO A 289 8.64 -12.25 -16.46
C PRO A 289 9.60 -12.73 -17.54
N PHE A 290 10.55 -13.60 -17.19
CA PHE A 290 11.67 -13.96 -18.05
C PHE A 290 11.30 -14.67 -19.36
N PRO A 291 10.59 -15.82 -19.33
CA PRO A 291 10.14 -16.51 -20.53
C PRO A 291 8.99 -15.77 -21.23
N SER A 292 8.09 -15.11 -20.48
CA SER A 292 6.93 -14.41 -21.03
C SER A 292 7.32 -13.14 -21.79
N ILE A 293 8.30 -12.38 -21.27
CA ILE A 293 8.88 -11.24 -21.98
C ILE A 293 9.71 -11.75 -23.15
N GLN A 294 10.52 -12.81 -23.01
CA GLN A 294 11.28 -13.42 -24.13
C GLN A 294 10.37 -13.80 -25.31
N ASN A 295 9.19 -14.35 -25.03
CA ASN A 295 8.22 -14.82 -26.02
C ASN A 295 7.27 -13.72 -26.55
N SER A 296 7.39 -12.47 -26.11
CA SER A 296 6.51 -11.36 -26.49
C SER A 296 7.27 -10.26 -27.25
N PRO A 297 7.61 -10.45 -28.54
CA PRO A 297 8.39 -9.47 -29.31
C PRO A 297 7.64 -8.16 -29.58
N ASN A 298 6.31 -8.15 -29.46
CA ASN A 298 5.45 -6.98 -29.67
C ASN A 298 4.96 -6.33 -28.37
N LEU A 299 5.63 -6.58 -27.23
CA LEU A 299 5.25 -5.98 -25.95
C LEU A 299 5.29 -4.43 -26.04
N GLN A 300 4.15 -3.78 -25.80
CA GLN A 300 3.99 -2.32 -25.81
C GLN A 300 3.78 -1.74 -24.42
N VAL A 301 3.16 -2.48 -23.50
CA VAL A 301 2.82 -1.99 -22.16
C VAL A 301 3.38 -2.96 -21.12
N PHE A 302 4.10 -2.44 -20.14
CA PHE A 302 4.64 -3.21 -19.03
C PHE A 302 4.38 -2.54 -17.69
N HIS A 303 3.48 -3.13 -16.89
CA HIS A 303 3.19 -2.67 -15.54
C HIS A 303 3.59 -3.75 -14.55
N LEU A 304 4.40 -3.39 -13.57
CA LEU A 304 4.83 -4.30 -12.51
C LEU A 304 4.55 -3.69 -11.15
N LYS A 305 3.69 -4.35 -10.39
CA LYS A 305 3.43 -4.06 -8.99
C LYS A 305 3.96 -5.21 -8.15
N CYS A 306 5.07 -4.99 -7.44
CA CYS A 306 5.71 -6.03 -6.64
C CYS A 306 6.38 -5.44 -5.39
N ASN A 307 6.47 -6.20 -4.30
CA ASN A 307 7.18 -5.76 -3.10
C ASN A 307 8.57 -6.42 -2.94
N SER A 308 8.89 -7.41 -3.78
CA SER A 308 10.20 -8.08 -3.79
C SER A 308 10.42 -8.75 -5.15
N PHE A 309 11.58 -8.55 -5.77
CA PHE A 309 11.91 -9.16 -7.07
C PHE A 309 13.38 -9.61 -7.05
N LEU A 310 13.63 -10.89 -7.31
CA LEU A 310 14.94 -11.53 -7.07
C LEU A 310 15.97 -11.34 -8.19
N ASP A 311 15.62 -10.70 -9.32
CA ASP A 311 16.52 -10.54 -10.48
C ASP A 311 16.15 -9.35 -11.39
N PHE A 312 16.19 -8.13 -10.84
CA PHE A 312 15.71 -6.93 -11.54
C PHE A 312 16.56 -6.54 -12.76
N GLU A 313 17.88 -6.74 -12.70
CA GLU A 313 18.79 -6.45 -13.82
C GLU A 313 18.40 -7.22 -15.09
N SER A 314 18.13 -8.51 -14.92
CA SER A 314 17.78 -9.38 -16.02
C SER A 314 16.42 -8.95 -16.60
N LEU A 315 15.45 -8.57 -15.75
CA LEU A 315 14.14 -8.05 -16.19
C LEU A 315 14.30 -6.80 -17.07
N VAL A 316 15.07 -5.80 -16.62
CA VAL A 316 15.26 -4.56 -17.38
C VAL A 316 15.97 -4.86 -18.69
N THR A 317 16.95 -5.77 -18.70
CA THR A 317 17.64 -6.20 -19.94
C THR A 317 16.65 -6.77 -20.95
N ALA A 318 15.72 -7.62 -20.50
CA ALA A 318 14.67 -8.17 -21.35
C ALA A 318 13.73 -7.08 -21.88
N LEU A 319 13.33 -6.12 -21.05
CA LEU A 319 12.50 -4.99 -21.46
C LEU A 319 13.21 -4.07 -22.47
N ALA A 320 14.49 -3.76 -22.24
CA ALA A 320 15.30 -2.89 -23.10
C ALA A 320 15.48 -3.46 -24.52
N SER A 321 15.34 -4.78 -24.68
CA SER A 321 15.33 -5.44 -25.98
C SER A 321 14.03 -5.20 -26.78
N ARG A 322 12.95 -4.74 -26.13
CA ARG A 322 11.63 -4.52 -26.74
C ARG A 322 11.53 -3.13 -27.35
N LYS A 323 11.90 -3.03 -28.63
CA LYS A 323 11.91 -1.76 -29.38
C LYS A 323 10.53 -1.11 -29.57
N LYS A 324 9.44 -1.84 -29.33
CA LYS A 324 8.06 -1.32 -29.40
C LYS A 324 7.46 -0.98 -28.03
N LEU A 325 8.22 -1.08 -26.94
CA LEU A 325 7.71 -0.82 -25.61
C LEU A 325 7.41 0.68 -25.44
N GLU A 326 6.15 1.01 -25.20
CA GLU A 326 5.61 2.36 -25.09
C GLU A 326 5.31 2.77 -23.64
N GLU A 327 4.98 1.83 -22.74
CA GLU A 327 4.64 2.14 -21.35
C GLU A 327 5.39 1.27 -20.34
N ILE A 328 5.98 1.92 -19.34
CA ILE A 328 6.57 1.29 -18.16
C ILE A 328 5.99 1.93 -16.90
N LYS A 329 5.41 1.11 -16.02
CA LYS A 329 4.95 1.55 -14.70
C LYS A 329 5.42 0.58 -13.63
N PHE A 330 6.17 1.08 -12.65
CA PHE A 330 6.65 0.30 -11.52
C PHE A 330 6.03 0.76 -10.21
N SER A 331 5.55 -0.17 -9.39
CA SER A 331 4.99 0.12 -8.06
C SER A 331 5.38 -0.93 -7.01
N GLY A 332 5.76 -0.48 -5.80
CA GLY A 332 6.21 -1.34 -4.70
C GLY A 332 7.75 -1.42 -4.57
N GLN A 333 8.26 -2.13 -3.57
CA GLN A 333 9.64 -2.01 -3.03
C GLN A 333 10.72 -2.88 -3.71
N PHE A 334 10.70 -2.98 -5.04
CA PHE A 334 11.60 -3.88 -5.79
C PHE A 334 12.56 -3.19 -6.75
N PHE A 335 12.44 -1.87 -6.93
CA PHE A 335 13.17 -1.14 -7.96
C PHE A 335 14.63 -0.96 -7.60
N GLU A 336 15.51 -1.42 -8.48
CA GLU A 336 16.94 -1.15 -8.42
C GLU A 336 17.31 -0.08 -9.45
N ALA A 337 17.68 1.12 -8.99
CA ALA A 337 17.84 2.26 -9.89
C ALA A 337 18.98 2.09 -10.89
N ASN A 338 20.14 1.60 -10.46
CA ASN A 338 21.35 1.53 -11.30
C ASN A 338 21.16 0.69 -12.59
N PRO A 339 20.73 -0.60 -12.53
CA PRO A 339 20.53 -1.38 -13.75
C PRO A 339 19.44 -0.79 -14.67
N PHE A 340 18.42 -0.14 -14.10
CA PHE A 340 17.40 0.55 -14.89
C PHE A 340 17.97 1.73 -15.68
N VAL A 341 18.70 2.61 -14.99
CA VAL A 341 19.25 3.85 -15.56
C VAL A 341 20.23 3.58 -16.70
N ILE A 342 21.08 2.56 -16.56
CA ILE A 342 22.05 2.17 -17.59
C ILE A 342 21.36 1.80 -18.91
N LEU A 343 20.20 1.14 -18.81
CA LEU A 343 19.46 0.64 -19.97
C LEU A 343 18.36 1.61 -20.43
N LEU A 344 18.12 2.70 -19.71
CA LEU A 344 17.06 3.67 -20.01
C LEU A 344 17.11 4.21 -21.46
N PRO A 345 18.28 4.54 -22.05
CA PRO A 345 18.35 5.03 -23.43
C PRO A 345 17.87 4.03 -24.50
N ASN A 346 17.74 2.74 -24.15
CA ASN A 346 17.32 1.72 -25.10
C ASN A 346 15.80 1.72 -25.38
N PHE A 347 15.01 2.40 -24.54
CA PHE A 347 13.55 2.47 -24.65
C PHE A 347 13.10 3.58 -25.63
N ILE A 348 13.52 3.44 -26.89
CA ILE A 348 13.34 4.47 -27.94
C ILE A 348 11.88 4.82 -28.27
N SER A 349 10.93 3.93 -27.98
CA SER A 349 9.49 4.11 -28.24
C SER A 349 8.69 4.48 -26.99
N LEU A 350 9.35 4.68 -25.85
CA LEU A 350 8.69 4.92 -24.57
C LEU A 350 7.93 6.25 -24.60
N LYS A 351 6.62 6.17 -24.32
CA LYS A 351 5.69 7.28 -24.15
C LYS A 351 5.36 7.51 -22.68
N ILE A 352 5.27 6.48 -21.86
CA ILE A 352 4.92 6.60 -20.44
C ILE A 352 5.97 5.96 -19.55
N LEU A 353 6.52 6.74 -18.62
CA LEU A 353 7.42 6.26 -17.56
C LEU A 353 6.89 6.70 -16.19
N ASN A 354 6.36 5.74 -15.43
CA ASN A 354 5.86 6.00 -14.08
C ASN A 354 6.69 5.28 -13.01
N LEU A 355 7.42 6.08 -12.24
CA LEU A 355 8.26 5.65 -11.12
C LEU A 355 7.84 6.30 -9.79
N GLY A 356 6.64 6.89 -9.69
CA GLY A 356 6.21 7.74 -8.55
C GLY A 356 6.20 7.08 -7.17
N LEU A 357 6.21 5.75 -7.12
CA LEU A 357 6.24 4.96 -5.89
C LEU A 357 7.59 4.27 -5.66
N GLN A 358 8.62 4.64 -6.42
CA GLN A 358 9.97 4.09 -6.34
C GLN A 358 10.92 5.04 -5.61
N TYR A 359 11.93 4.48 -4.96
CA TYR A 359 12.94 5.23 -4.20
C TYR A 359 14.31 5.13 -4.86
N ASN A 360 15.02 6.26 -5.02
CA ASN A 360 16.39 6.29 -5.54
C ASN A 360 17.37 6.89 -4.49
N PRO A 361 18.31 6.08 -3.94
CA PRO A 361 19.09 6.49 -2.78
C PRO A 361 20.28 7.40 -3.06
N ASP A 362 20.93 7.33 -4.23
CA ASP A 362 22.23 8.00 -4.44
C ASP A 362 22.25 9.06 -5.57
N LYS A 363 23.15 10.03 -5.42
CA LYS A 363 23.30 11.19 -6.31
C LYS A 363 23.82 10.80 -7.69
N GLU A 364 24.77 9.86 -7.77
CA GLU A 364 25.43 9.48 -9.02
C GLU A 364 24.45 8.79 -9.97
N THR A 365 23.66 7.86 -9.44
CA THR A 365 22.60 7.19 -10.20
C THR A 365 21.53 8.18 -10.65
N ALA A 366 21.16 9.15 -9.83
CA ALA A 366 20.22 10.21 -10.20
C ALA A 366 20.78 11.14 -11.29
N GLU A 367 22.08 11.43 -11.29
CA GLU A 367 22.74 12.21 -12.34
C GLU A 367 22.73 11.45 -13.68
N LYS A 368 23.11 10.17 -13.67
CA LYS A 368 23.02 9.29 -14.85
C LYS A 368 21.59 9.21 -15.37
N PHE A 369 20.60 9.10 -14.48
CA PHE A 369 19.18 9.11 -14.83
C PHE A 369 18.79 10.39 -15.56
N ALA A 370 19.22 11.55 -15.05
CA ALA A 370 18.92 12.85 -15.68
C ALA A 370 19.43 12.93 -17.12
N TYR A 371 20.69 12.56 -17.37
CA TYR A 371 21.24 12.56 -18.73
C TYR A 371 20.57 11.52 -19.64
N ALA A 372 20.22 10.36 -19.11
CA ALA A 372 19.53 9.32 -19.88
C ALA A 372 18.11 9.75 -20.30
N LEU A 373 17.39 10.54 -19.48
CA LEU A 373 16.06 11.06 -19.85
C LEU A 373 16.09 11.84 -21.16
N GLY A 374 17.13 12.63 -21.42
CA GLY A 374 17.25 13.45 -22.64
C GLY A 374 17.21 12.64 -23.95
N SER A 375 17.41 11.32 -23.89
CA SER A 375 17.33 10.42 -25.05
C SER A 375 15.91 9.94 -25.40
N LEU A 376 14.94 10.10 -24.50
CA LEU A 376 13.58 9.58 -24.63
C LEU A 376 12.65 10.52 -25.43
N ASN A 377 12.95 10.73 -26.71
CA ASN A 377 12.29 11.76 -27.54
C ASN A 377 10.76 11.63 -27.67
N ASN A 378 10.22 10.42 -27.47
CA ASN A 378 8.80 10.11 -27.59
C ASN A 378 8.04 10.19 -26.26
N LEU A 379 8.72 10.53 -25.15
CA LEU A 379 8.11 10.51 -23.83
C LEU A 379 7.02 11.58 -23.70
N GLU A 380 5.81 11.13 -23.36
CA GLU A 380 4.61 11.94 -23.16
C GLU A 380 4.27 12.10 -21.67
N GLU A 381 4.53 11.08 -20.84
CA GLU A 381 4.27 11.12 -19.40
C GLU A 381 5.48 10.66 -18.60
N LEU A 382 5.88 11.51 -17.65
CA LEU A 382 6.98 11.26 -16.75
C LEU A 382 6.56 11.53 -15.29
N ILE A 383 6.58 10.48 -14.47
CA ILE A 383 6.37 10.55 -13.02
C ILE A 383 7.65 10.09 -12.33
N LEU A 384 8.31 11.03 -11.64
CA LEU A 384 9.63 10.83 -11.04
C LEU A 384 9.59 9.97 -9.78
N PRO A 385 10.64 9.17 -9.51
CA PRO A 385 10.81 8.53 -8.22
C PRO A 385 11.13 9.54 -7.12
N ILE A 386 10.96 9.12 -5.88
CA ILE A 386 11.33 9.88 -4.68
C ILE A 386 12.75 9.53 -4.23
N GLY A 387 13.35 10.37 -3.37
CA GLY A 387 14.65 10.10 -2.75
C GLY A 387 15.62 11.26 -2.83
N ASP A 388 16.63 11.24 -1.95
CA ASP A 388 17.58 12.35 -1.78
C ASP A 388 18.46 12.58 -3.03
N GLY A 389 18.81 11.53 -3.78
CA GLY A 389 19.54 11.66 -5.04
C GLY A 389 18.76 12.45 -6.08
N ILE A 390 17.46 12.14 -6.25
CA ILE A 390 16.57 12.87 -7.15
C ILE A 390 16.39 14.31 -6.70
N HIS A 391 16.27 14.53 -5.39
CA HIS A 391 16.20 15.87 -4.83
C HIS A 391 17.43 16.72 -5.18
N GLN A 392 18.63 16.17 -4.96
CA GLN A 392 19.87 16.87 -5.27
C GLN A 392 20.01 17.16 -6.78
N MET A 393 19.54 16.25 -7.63
CA MET A 393 19.63 16.36 -9.10
C MET A 393 18.38 16.96 -9.75
N ALA A 394 17.39 17.43 -8.98
CA ALA A 394 16.11 17.89 -9.50
C ALA A 394 16.26 19.01 -10.55
N LYS A 395 17.17 19.95 -10.30
CA LYS A 395 17.49 21.03 -11.25
C LYS A 395 18.01 20.50 -12.59
N LEU A 396 18.95 19.56 -12.55
CA LEU A 396 19.51 18.93 -13.75
C LEU A 396 18.44 18.13 -14.49
N ILE A 397 17.62 17.35 -13.78
CA ILE A 397 16.50 16.61 -14.36
C ILE A 397 15.55 17.54 -15.12
N VAL A 398 15.15 18.66 -14.50
CA VAL A 398 14.28 19.67 -15.12
C VAL A 398 14.91 20.25 -16.39
N GLN A 399 16.21 20.56 -16.36
CA GLN A 399 16.96 21.02 -17.54
C GLN A 399 16.96 19.97 -18.64
N GLN A 400 17.17 18.70 -18.33
CA GLN A 400 17.15 17.62 -19.32
C GLN A 400 15.75 17.37 -19.91
N CYS A 401 14.69 17.61 -19.13
CA CYS A 401 13.32 17.50 -19.62
C CYS A 401 12.97 18.53 -20.71
N GLN A 402 13.76 19.60 -20.91
CA GLN A 402 13.55 20.55 -22.02
C GLN A 402 13.72 19.89 -23.40
N HIS A 403 14.47 18.77 -23.47
CA HIS A 403 14.70 18.02 -24.70
C HIS A 403 13.52 17.09 -25.04
N LEU A 404 12.59 16.86 -24.10
CA LEU A 404 11.42 16.00 -24.26
C LEU A 404 10.28 16.75 -24.96
N GLN A 405 10.34 16.81 -26.29
CA GLN A 405 9.41 17.62 -27.11
C GLN A 405 7.95 17.11 -27.09
N CYS A 406 7.73 15.86 -26.68
CA CYS A 406 6.42 15.22 -26.62
C CYS A 406 5.77 15.28 -25.23
N LEU A 407 6.48 15.81 -24.22
CA LEU A 407 6.05 15.71 -22.82
C LEU A 407 4.75 16.49 -22.55
N GLN A 408 3.73 15.78 -22.10
CA GLN A 408 2.40 16.25 -21.76
C GLN A 408 2.13 16.20 -20.25
N VAL A 409 2.73 15.27 -19.52
CA VAL A 409 2.56 15.10 -18.07
C VAL A 409 3.92 15.05 -17.38
N LEU A 410 4.11 15.90 -16.37
CA LEU A 410 5.32 15.92 -15.55
C LEU A 410 4.95 15.99 -14.07
N GLN A 411 5.45 15.03 -13.29
CA GLN A 411 5.15 14.94 -11.86
C GLN A 411 6.40 14.77 -10.99
N PHE A 412 6.48 15.55 -9.92
CA PHE A 412 7.51 15.48 -8.87
C PHE A 412 6.85 15.38 -7.49
N PHE A 413 7.35 14.50 -6.63
CA PHE A 413 6.87 14.39 -5.25
C PHE A 413 8.05 14.39 -4.29
N GLN A 414 8.01 15.20 -3.24
CA GLN A 414 9.02 15.26 -2.16
C GLN A 414 10.47 15.57 -2.58
N THR A 415 10.73 15.88 -3.85
CA THR A 415 12.08 16.06 -4.42
C THR A 415 12.43 17.50 -4.77
N LEU A 416 11.46 18.41 -4.89
CA LEU A 416 11.71 19.81 -5.24
C LEU A 416 11.93 20.71 -4.02
N ASP A 417 12.71 21.75 -4.26
CA ASP A 417 13.01 22.90 -3.40
C ASP A 417 12.88 24.22 -4.19
N ASP A 418 13.20 25.34 -3.55
CA ASP A 418 13.07 26.67 -4.15
C ASP A 418 13.88 26.84 -5.45
N GLY A 419 15.10 26.30 -5.48
CA GLY A 419 15.97 26.44 -6.65
C GLY A 419 15.47 25.62 -7.83
N SER A 420 15.04 24.39 -7.58
CA SER A 420 14.57 23.47 -8.61
C SER A 420 13.18 23.82 -9.14
N VAL A 421 12.26 24.32 -8.31
CA VAL A 421 10.93 24.77 -8.79
C VAL A 421 11.05 25.99 -9.70
N VAL A 422 11.94 26.95 -9.37
CA VAL A 422 12.19 28.12 -10.23
C VAL A 422 12.84 27.71 -11.55
N GLU A 423 13.65 26.65 -11.55
CA GLU A 423 14.21 26.11 -12.80
C GLU A 423 13.12 25.62 -13.77
N ILE A 424 12.02 25.04 -13.28
CA ILE A 424 10.88 24.64 -14.12
C ILE A 424 10.32 25.86 -14.86
N ALA A 425 10.15 26.98 -14.15
CA ALA A 425 9.69 28.23 -14.75
C ALA A 425 10.68 28.78 -15.79
N LYS A 426 11.99 28.72 -15.53
CA LYS A 426 13.03 29.15 -16.49
C LYS A 426 13.02 28.32 -17.78
N VAL A 427 12.91 27.00 -17.65
CA VAL A 427 12.80 26.10 -18.81
C VAL A 427 11.55 26.42 -19.62
N ALA A 428 10.41 26.68 -18.95
CA ALA A 428 9.18 27.08 -19.62
C ALA A 428 9.33 28.40 -20.40
N ILE A 429 9.94 29.45 -19.81
CA ILE A 429 10.24 30.71 -20.52
C ILE A 429 11.03 30.44 -21.80
N ASN A 430 12.04 29.56 -21.73
CA ASN A 430 12.92 29.19 -22.85
C ASN A 430 12.26 28.24 -23.86
N ARG A 431 10.92 28.23 -23.93
CA ARG A 431 10.11 27.39 -24.81
C ARG A 431 10.28 25.89 -24.56
N GLY A 432 10.71 25.49 -23.37
CA GLY A 432 10.52 24.12 -22.90
C GLY A 432 9.03 23.84 -22.64
N PHE A 433 8.67 22.56 -22.52
CA PHE A 433 7.32 22.14 -22.07
C PHE A 433 6.15 22.64 -22.93
N GLN A 434 6.34 22.87 -24.24
CA GLN A 434 5.29 23.46 -25.09
C GLN A 434 4.03 22.58 -25.22
N LYS A 435 4.16 21.26 -25.09
CA LYS A 435 3.02 20.31 -25.09
C LYS A 435 2.52 19.95 -23.69
N LEU A 436 3.11 20.50 -22.63
CA LEU A 436 2.79 20.13 -21.25
C LEU A 436 1.35 20.55 -20.91
N LYS A 437 0.53 19.56 -20.55
CA LYS A 437 -0.87 19.70 -20.15
C LYS A 437 -1.06 19.59 -18.65
N HIS A 438 -0.28 18.74 -17.98
CA HIS A 438 -0.40 18.50 -16.54
C HIS A 438 0.96 18.66 -15.87
N LEU A 439 1.05 19.62 -14.94
CA LEU A 439 2.21 19.83 -14.09
C LEU A 439 1.81 19.62 -12.63
N ASN A 440 2.37 18.59 -12.00
CA ASN A 440 2.11 18.27 -10.61
C ASN A 440 3.42 18.26 -9.82
N PHE A 441 3.53 19.14 -8.85
CA PHE A 441 4.60 19.06 -7.87
C PHE A 441 4.06 19.22 -6.45
N SER A 442 2.95 18.55 -6.18
CA SER A 442 2.42 18.43 -4.82
C SER A 442 3.36 17.66 -3.89
N LEU A 443 3.16 17.84 -2.59
CA LEU A 443 3.94 17.17 -1.53
C LEU A 443 5.43 17.57 -1.50
N ASN A 444 5.83 18.64 -2.18
CA ASN A 444 7.19 19.20 -2.09
C ASN A 444 7.28 20.22 -0.97
N HIS A 445 7.43 19.73 0.27
CA HIS A 445 7.40 20.58 1.47
C HIS A 445 8.62 21.47 1.64
N LYS A 446 9.74 21.12 0.99
CA LYS A 446 10.98 21.92 0.95
C LYS A 446 10.85 23.20 0.12
N ILE A 447 9.81 23.33 -0.72
CA ILE A 447 9.51 24.59 -1.40
C ILE A 447 8.90 25.55 -0.38
N THR A 448 9.56 26.68 -0.16
CA THR A 448 9.15 27.74 0.74
C THR A 448 8.14 28.68 0.08
N GLU A 449 7.58 29.58 0.88
CA GLU A 449 6.69 30.65 0.41
C GLU A 449 7.38 31.55 -0.62
N GLU A 450 8.67 31.81 -0.43
CA GLU A 450 9.51 32.53 -1.38
C GLU A 450 9.75 31.74 -2.67
N GLY A 451 9.99 30.43 -2.57
CA GLY A 451 10.12 29.56 -3.73
C GLY A 451 8.89 29.61 -4.63
N TYR A 452 7.69 29.51 -4.06
CA TYR A 452 6.44 29.64 -4.82
C TYR A 452 6.26 31.02 -5.43
N ARG A 453 6.57 32.10 -4.69
CA ARG A 453 6.53 33.46 -5.23
C ARG A 453 7.42 33.61 -6.45
N ASN A 454 8.68 33.22 -6.32
CA ASN A 454 9.69 33.32 -7.38
C ASN A 454 9.29 32.46 -8.58
N PHE A 455 8.74 31.27 -8.34
CA PHE A 455 8.16 30.43 -9.38
C PHE A 455 7.03 31.15 -10.13
N PHE A 456 6.02 31.69 -9.45
CA PHE A 456 4.89 32.35 -10.14
C PHE A 456 5.29 33.65 -10.84
N GLN A 457 6.27 34.39 -10.32
CA GLN A 457 6.83 35.57 -10.98
C GLN A 457 7.57 35.23 -12.27
N THR A 458 8.23 34.06 -12.29
CA THR A 458 9.04 33.62 -13.43
C THR A 458 8.22 32.84 -14.44
N LEU A 459 7.22 32.05 -14.02
CA LEU A 459 6.49 31.15 -14.90
C LEU A 459 5.94 31.91 -16.10
N ASP A 460 6.17 31.41 -17.32
CA ASP A 460 5.56 31.90 -18.57
C ASP A 460 5.64 30.81 -19.64
N ASN A 461 5.02 31.06 -20.81
CA ASN A 461 5.16 30.24 -22.02
C ASN A 461 4.77 28.76 -21.87
N LEU A 462 3.72 28.48 -21.09
CA LEU A 462 3.05 27.16 -21.05
C LEU A 462 1.66 27.24 -21.71
N PRO A 463 1.58 27.32 -23.05
CA PRO A 463 0.32 27.60 -23.76
C PRO A 463 -0.72 26.48 -23.62
N ASN A 464 -0.28 25.23 -23.43
CA ASN A 464 -1.14 24.04 -23.38
C ASN A 464 -1.42 23.54 -21.96
N LEU A 465 -0.94 24.22 -20.91
CA LEU A 465 -1.12 23.76 -19.53
C LEU A 465 -2.60 23.82 -19.14
N GLN A 466 -3.16 22.66 -18.82
CA GLN A 466 -4.57 22.48 -18.43
C GLN A 466 -4.72 22.34 -16.91
N GLU A 467 -3.76 21.69 -16.25
CA GLU A 467 -3.77 21.46 -14.81
C GLU A 467 -2.43 21.80 -14.16
N LEU A 468 -2.50 22.61 -13.10
CA LEU A 468 -1.39 22.92 -12.22
C LEU A 468 -1.72 22.48 -10.80
N THR A 469 -0.89 21.60 -10.23
CA THR A 469 -1.06 21.08 -8.88
C THR A 469 0.14 21.42 -8.00
N VAL A 470 -0.10 22.24 -6.98
CA VAL A 470 0.89 22.74 -5.99
C VAL A 470 0.43 22.46 -4.56
N SER A 471 -0.36 21.40 -4.39
CA SER A 471 -0.97 21.03 -3.10
C SER A 471 0.07 20.51 -2.11
N ARG A 472 -0.14 20.76 -0.82
CA ARG A 472 0.71 20.24 0.26
C ARG A 472 -0.06 19.23 1.11
N HIS A 473 0.67 18.43 1.87
CA HIS A 473 0.09 17.53 2.86
C HIS A 473 -0.65 18.37 3.91
N PHE A 474 -1.78 17.88 4.43
CA PHE A 474 -2.64 18.67 5.33
C PHE A 474 -1.97 19.04 6.67
N LYS A 475 -0.88 18.36 7.05
CA LYS A 475 -0.04 18.71 8.22
C LYS A 475 1.05 19.75 7.90
N GLU A 476 1.31 19.99 6.62
CA GLU A 476 2.41 20.82 6.10
C GLU A 476 1.84 22.05 5.37
N CYS A 477 0.89 22.72 6.01
CA CYS A 477 0.21 23.89 5.46
C CYS A 477 1.18 25.06 5.27
N ILE A 478 0.95 25.87 4.23
CA ILE A 478 1.75 27.06 3.96
C ILE A 478 0.91 28.33 4.13
N LYS A 479 1.42 29.27 4.95
CA LYS A 479 0.90 30.64 5.00
C LYS A 479 1.58 31.45 3.92
N VAL A 480 0.80 32.07 3.04
CA VAL A 480 1.33 32.85 1.91
C VAL A 480 1.16 34.34 2.14
N GLN A 481 2.06 35.13 1.55
CA GLN A 481 1.93 36.57 1.53
C GLN A 481 1.03 37.01 0.36
N ALA A 482 0.35 38.15 0.52
CA ALA A 482 -0.48 38.72 -0.53
C ALA A 482 0.29 38.98 -1.84
N THR A 483 1.61 39.22 -1.76
CA THR A 483 2.50 39.36 -2.93
C THR A 483 2.53 38.08 -3.77
N THR A 484 2.61 36.91 -3.13
CA THR A 484 2.63 35.60 -3.77
C THR A 484 1.30 35.29 -4.46
N VAL A 485 0.17 35.59 -3.80
CA VAL A 485 -1.18 35.42 -4.38
C VAL A 485 -1.41 36.37 -5.56
N LYS A 486 -0.88 37.60 -5.50
CA LYS A 486 -0.88 38.55 -6.63
C LYS A 486 -0.06 38.01 -7.81
N SER A 487 1.16 37.51 -7.57
CA SER A 487 1.99 36.92 -8.61
C SER A 487 1.32 35.71 -9.27
N LEU A 488 0.74 34.81 -8.48
CA LEU A 488 -0.07 33.69 -8.99
C LEU A 488 -1.24 34.18 -9.85
N SER A 489 -2.00 35.16 -9.35
CA SER A 489 -3.19 35.68 -10.05
C SER A 489 -2.83 36.27 -11.41
N GLN A 490 -1.77 37.07 -11.48
CA GLN A 490 -1.27 37.63 -12.74
C GLN A 490 -0.83 36.54 -13.71
N ARG A 491 -0.18 35.50 -13.20
CA ARG A 491 0.30 34.37 -14.00
C ARG A 491 -0.83 33.51 -14.55
N VAL A 492 -1.85 33.20 -13.74
CA VAL A 492 -3.01 32.40 -14.16
C VAL A 492 -3.68 33.01 -15.40
N LEU A 493 -3.86 34.34 -15.45
CA LEU A 493 -4.45 35.02 -16.62
C LEU A 493 -3.64 34.87 -17.91
N ARG A 494 -2.34 34.59 -17.80
CA ARG A 494 -1.44 34.39 -18.93
C ARG A 494 -1.25 32.92 -19.31
N LEU A 495 -2.02 31.99 -18.71
CA LEU A 495 -1.99 30.56 -19.03
C LEU A 495 -3.31 30.18 -19.72
N PRO A 496 -3.43 30.37 -21.05
CA PRO A 496 -4.72 30.44 -21.74
C PRO A 496 -5.54 29.15 -21.70
N SER A 497 -4.89 28.01 -21.51
CA SER A 497 -5.52 26.68 -21.47
C SER A 497 -5.79 26.18 -20.05
N LEU A 498 -5.42 26.93 -19.01
CA LEU A 498 -5.50 26.45 -17.63
C LEU A 498 -6.97 26.33 -17.22
N MET A 499 -7.36 25.12 -16.81
CA MET A 499 -8.72 24.80 -16.37
C MET A 499 -8.74 24.31 -14.93
N LYS A 500 -7.62 23.86 -14.36
CA LYS A 500 -7.59 23.32 -13.00
C LYS A 500 -6.38 23.79 -12.23
N LEU A 501 -6.63 24.35 -11.06
CA LEU A 501 -5.60 24.80 -10.12
C LEU A 501 -5.85 24.14 -8.76
N ASN A 502 -4.97 23.21 -8.38
CA ASN A 502 -5.07 22.49 -7.12
C ASN A 502 -4.01 22.99 -6.12
N MET A 503 -4.46 23.65 -5.07
CA MET A 503 -3.66 24.32 -4.04
C MET A 503 -4.15 23.95 -2.64
N LEU A 504 -4.39 22.66 -2.39
CA LEU A 504 -4.81 22.19 -1.08
C LEU A 504 -3.72 22.47 -0.03
N SER A 505 -4.14 22.78 1.20
CA SER A 505 -3.25 23.12 2.33
C SER A 505 -2.50 24.46 2.16
N TRP A 506 -3.06 25.39 1.39
CA TRP A 506 -2.65 26.80 1.37
C TRP A 506 -3.56 27.61 2.29
N LEU A 507 -2.97 28.29 3.27
CA LEU A 507 -3.70 29.13 4.23
C LEU A 507 -3.96 30.49 3.57
N LEU A 508 -5.08 30.57 2.85
CA LEU A 508 -5.54 31.77 2.15
C LEU A 508 -6.58 32.51 3.00
N ASP A 509 -6.44 33.82 3.13
CA ASP A 509 -7.44 34.66 3.80
C ASP A 509 -8.59 35.08 2.88
N ALA A 510 -9.53 35.88 3.39
CA ALA A 510 -10.69 36.32 2.63
C ALA A 510 -10.32 37.21 1.42
N GLU A 511 -9.27 38.02 1.54
CA GLU A 511 -8.81 38.90 0.47
C GLU A 511 -8.14 38.10 -0.64
N ASP A 512 -7.31 37.12 -0.27
CA ASP A 512 -6.65 36.19 -1.19
C ASP A 512 -7.67 35.43 -2.04
N ILE A 513 -8.71 34.88 -1.41
CA ILE A 513 -9.78 34.14 -2.09
C ILE A 513 -10.59 35.05 -3.00
N THR A 514 -10.88 36.27 -2.55
CA THR A 514 -11.58 37.26 -3.37
C THR A 514 -10.78 37.60 -4.62
N LEU A 515 -9.46 37.81 -4.48
CA LEU A 515 -8.55 38.09 -5.58
C LEU A 515 -8.47 36.93 -6.57
N LEU A 516 -8.29 35.69 -6.09
CA LEU A 516 -8.22 34.50 -6.96
C LEU A 516 -9.54 34.25 -7.68
N THR A 517 -10.67 34.39 -6.99
CA THR A 517 -12.00 34.21 -7.59
C THR A 517 -12.28 35.26 -8.66
N ALA A 518 -11.92 36.53 -8.41
CA ALA A 518 -12.03 37.59 -9.40
C ALA A 518 -11.13 37.35 -10.62
N THR A 519 -9.92 36.84 -10.39
CA THR A 519 -8.98 36.42 -11.44
C THR A 519 -9.57 35.32 -12.31
N ILE A 520 -10.10 34.26 -11.70
CA ILE A 520 -10.68 33.12 -12.41
C ILE A 520 -11.89 33.53 -13.25
N LYS A 521 -12.76 34.42 -12.73
CA LYS A 521 -13.88 34.96 -13.50
C LYS A 521 -13.46 35.71 -14.77
N LYS A 522 -12.27 36.31 -14.78
CA LYS A 522 -11.68 37.01 -15.94
C LYS A 522 -10.88 36.09 -16.87
N HIS A 523 -10.66 34.83 -16.47
CA HIS A 523 -9.85 33.88 -17.24
C HIS A 523 -10.60 33.43 -18.51
N PRO A 524 -9.90 33.18 -19.64
CA PRO A 524 -10.53 32.67 -20.87
C PRO A 524 -11.34 31.39 -20.68
N GLN A 525 -10.89 30.51 -19.77
CA GLN A 525 -11.54 29.24 -19.43
C GLN A 525 -12.49 29.31 -18.23
N SER A 526 -12.94 30.50 -17.82
CA SER A 526 -13.69 30.72 -16.57
C SER A 526 -14.88 29.77 -16.35
N LYS A 527 -15.59 29.35 -17.40
CA LYS A 527 -16.74 28.42 -17.32
C LYS A 527 -16.37 27.01 -16.86
N HIS A 528 -15.15 26.57 -17.13
CA HIS A 528 -14.66 25.23 -16.83
C HIS A 528 -13.51 25.25 -15.81
N PHE A 529 -13.18 26.43 -15.29
CA PHE A 529 -12.06 26.61 -14.37
C PHE A 529 -12.43 26.12 -12.96
N THR A 530 -11.68 25.16 -12.44
CA THR A 530 -11.85 24.60 -11.09
C THR A 530 -10.67 25.00 -10.21
N LEU A 531 -10.97 25.62 -9.07
CA LEU A 531 -10.00 25.93 -8.01
C LEU A 531 -10.23 25.03 -6.80
N SER A 532 -9.26 24.17 -6.52
CA SER A 532 -9.29 23.27 -5.37
C SER A 532 -8.30 23.76 -4.31
N TRP A 533 -8.78 24.46 -3.29
CA TRP A 533 -7.91 25.08 -2.26
C TRP A 533 -8.28 24.66 -0.83
N LYS A 534 -9.51 24.16 -0.63
CA LYS A 534 -9.97 23.58 0.63
C LYS A 534 -10.06 22.07 0.51
N TRP A 535 -9.61 21.39 1.55
CA TRP A 535 -9.98 20.00 1.76
C TRP A 535 -11.48 19.95 2.02
N ILE A 536 -12.20 19.26 1.13
CA ILE A 536 -13.59 18.88 1.41
C ILE A 536 -13.48 17.64 2.29
N LEU A 537 -13.42 17.87 3.60
CA LEU A 537 -13.50 16.78 4.58
C LEU A 537 -14.96 16.30 4.61
N PRO A 538 -15.22 15.00 4.74
CA PRO A 538 -16.57 14.46 4.84
C PRO A 538 -17.30 14.85 6.15
N PHE A 539 -16.69 15.70 6.98
CA PHE A 539 -17.20 16.22 8.25
C PHE A 539 -16.73 17.67 8.44
N SER A 540 -17.51 18.47 9.17
CA SER A 540 -17.15 19.85 9.53
C SER A 540 -15.86 19.87 10.38
N PRO A 541 -14.87 20.75 10.08
CA PRO A 541 -13.68 20.85 10.90
C PRO A 541 -14.04 21.33 12.31
N ILE A 542 -13.59 20.60 13.34
CA ILE A 542 -13.73 21.01 14.74
C ILE A 542 -12.64 22.07 14.99
N ILE A 543 -13.04 23.34 15.03
CA ILE A 543 -12.16 24.45 15.40
C ILE A 543 -11.99 24.39 16.92
N GLN A 544 -10.83 23.96 17.41
CA GLN A 544 -10.47 24.19 18.81
C GLN A 544 -10.06 25.65 18.95
N GLU A 545 -10.87 26.45 19.65
CA GLU A 545 -10.44 27.78 20.07
C GLU A 545 -9.20 27.65 20.97
N PRO A 546 -8.18 28.52 20.82
CA PRO A 546 -7.03 28.49 21.69
C PRO A 546 -7.49 28.81 23.11
N ILE A 547 -7.21 27.91 24.05
CA ILE A 547 -7.42 28.14 25.48
C ILE A 547 -6.49 29.31 25.86
N SER A 548 -7.09 30.46 26.14
CA SER A 548 -6.48 31.70 26.62
C SER A 548 -5.76 31.56 27.94
#